data_AF-A0A8W8IWQ5-F1
#
_entry.id   AF-A0A8W8IWQ5-F1
#
_cell.length_a   1.000
_cell.length_b   1.000
_cell.length_c   1.000
_cell.angle_alpha   90.00
_cell.angle_beta   90.00
_cell.angle_gamma   90.00
#
_symmetry.space_group_name_H-M   'P 1'
#
loop_
_entity.id
_entity.type
_entity.pdbx_description
1 polymer ?
#
loop_
_entity_poly.entity_id
_entity_poly.type
_entity_poly.pdbx_seq_one_letter_code
_entity_poly.pdbx_strand_id
1 'polypeptide(L)'
;MSATEGALSVLFCALDDSVQTGGCYSNGQLMDHTSVPVSVYDEGLAKKLWEVSEILTGTFQERKITSGTKISNGRKIERYN
;
A
#
# COMPACT_ATOMS: atom_id res chain seq x y z
N MET A 1 -23.14 -5.38 -11.60
CA MET A 1 -21.76 -5.74 -11.97
C MET A 1 -21.69 -7.25 -12.04
N SER A 2 -21.45 -7.81 -13.22
CA SER A 2 -21.34 -9.26 -13.43
C SER A 2 -19.92 -9.75 -13.12
N ALA A 3 -19.76 -11.04 -12.82
CA ALA A 3 -18.44 -11.64 -12.61
C ALA A 3 -17.53 -11.46 -13.84
N THR A 4 -18.10 -11.49 -15.04
CA THR A 4 -17.39 -11.28 -16.32
C THR A 4 -16.84 -9.87 -16.43
N GLU A 5 -17.60 -8.84 -16.04
CA GLU A 5 -17.15 -7.45 -16.04
C GLU A 5 -16.00 -7.24 -15.03
N GLY A 6 -16.09 -7.84 -13.84
CA GLY A 6 -15.01 -7.78 -12.84
C GLY A 6 -13.72 -8.48 -13.29
N ALA A 7 -13.85 -9.63 -13.96
CA ALA A 7 -12.70 -10.38 -14.47
C ALA A 7 -11.94 -9.64 -15.58
N LEU A 8 -12.62 -8.79 -16.36
CA LEU A 8 -12.01 -8.04 -17.44
C LEU A 8 -10.93 -7.07 -16.93
N SER A 9 -11.19 -6.31 -15.86
CA SER A 9 -10.18 -5.44 -15.25
C SER A 9 -8.97 -6.22 -14.72
N VAL A 10 -9.22 -7.41 -14.14
CA VAL A 10 -8.15 -8.27 -13.62
C VAL A 10 -7.25 -8.75 -14.76
N LEU A 11 -7.85 -9.25 -15.84
CA LEU A 11 -7.11 -9.72 -17.02
C LEU A 11 -6.35 -8.57 -17.69
N PHE A 12 -6.97 -7.39 -17.81
CA PHE A 12 -6.33 -6.20 -18.35
C PHE A 12 -5.08 -5.81 -17.54
N CYS A 13 -5.22 -5.66 -16.22
CA CYS A 13 -4.10 -5.29 -15.33
C CYS A 13 -2.98 -6.32 -15.29
N ALA A 14 -3.27 -7.60 -15.54
CA ALA A 14 -2.29 -8.68 -15.47
C ALA A 14 -1.53 -8.91 -16.78
N LEU A 15 -2.11 -8.55 -17.93
CA LEU A 15 -1.62 -8.95 -19.26
C LEU A 15 -1.23 -7.79 -20.16
N ASP A 16 -1.78 -6.59 -19.93
CA ASP A 16 -1.56 -5.45 -20.81
C ASP A 16 -0.34 -4.62 -20.38
N ASP A 17 0.64 -4.47 -21.27
CA ASP A 17 1.89 -3.74 -21.00
C ASP A 17 1.70 -2.23 -20.82
N SER A 18 0.52 -1.67 -21.16
CA SER A 18 0.21 -0.25 -20.99
C SER A 18 -0.24 0.13 -19.57
N VAL A 19 -0.39 -0.86 -18.69
CA VAL A 19 -0.84 -0.67 -17.31
C VAL A 19 0.22 0.11 -16.53
N GLN A 20 -0.21 1.17 -15.86
CA GLN A 20 0.64 2.07 -15.08
C GLN A 20 0.67 1.63 -13.62
N THR A 21 1.88 1.58 -13.06
CA THR A 21 2.08 1.35 -11.63
C THR A 21 1.35 2.42 -10.80
N GLY A 22 0.54 1.99 -9.85
CA GLY A 22 -0.24 2.89 -8.98
C GLY A 22 -1.54 3.43 -9.60
N GLY A 23 -1.89 3.03 -10.82
CA GLY A 23 -3.17 3.37 -11.44
C GLY A 23 -4.34 2.55 -10.87
N CYS A 24 -5.52 3.17 -10.81
CA CYS A 24 -6.77 2.48 -10.47
C CYS A 24 -7.57 2.21 -11.75
N TYR A 25 -7.93 0.95 -12.01
CA TYR A 25 -8.56 0.52 -13.27
C TYR A 25 -9.96 -0.05 -13.07
N SER A 26 -10.89 0.32 -13.94
CA SER A 26 -12.25 -0.20 -13.98
C SER A 26 -12.70 -0.42 -15.42
N ASN A 27 -13.33 -1.56 -15.70
CA ASN A 27 -13.68 -2.01 -17.05
C ASN A 27 -12.51 -1.92 -18.07
N GLY A 28 -11.29 -2.25 -17.62
CA GLY A 28 -10.09 -2.19 -18.47
C GLY A 28 -9.64 -0.77 -18.84
N GLN A 29 -10.10 0.26 -18.11
CA GLN A 29 -9.72 1.65 -18.34
C GLN A 29 -9.16 2.27 -17.06
N LEU A 30 -8.15 3.14 -17.22
CA LEU A 30 -7.62 3.94 -16.11
C LEU A 30 -8.70 4.92 -15.63
N MET A 31 -9.01 4.88 -14.35
CA MET A 31 -9.94 5.81 -13.74
C MET A 31 -9.30 7.19 -13.58
N ASP A 32 -10.08 8.24 -13.84
CA ASP A 32 -9.66 9.60 -13.53
C ASP A 32 -9.50 9.77 -12.01
N HIS A 33 -8.43 10.44 -11.58
CA HIS A 33 -8.15 10.73 -10.17
C HIS A 33 -9.28 11.52 -9.48
N THR A 34 -10.10 12.24 -10.25
CA THR A 34 -11.27 12.96 -9.71
C THR A 34 -12.48 12.05 -9.41
N SER A 35 -12.50 10.85 -10.00
CA SER A 35 -13.60 9.89 -9.88
C SER A 35 -13.45 8.92 -8.71
N VAL A 36 -12.30 8.94 -8.04
CA VAL A 36 -12.03 8.13 -6.85
C VAL A 36 -11.85 9.02 -5.62
N PRO A 37 -12.16 8.53 -4.41
CA PRO A 37 -11.94 9.29 -3.18
C PRO A 37 -10.48 9.72 -3.04
N VAL A 38 -10.25 10.95 -2.58
CA VAL A 38 -8.90 11.50 -2.35
C VAL A 38 -8.05 10.59 -1.45
N SER A 39 -8.69 9.91 -0.49
CA SER A 39 -8.02 8.97 0.41
C SER A 39 -7.38 7.77 -0.28
N VAL A 40 -7.78 7.45 -1.52
CA VAL A 40 -7.18 6.35 -2.31
C VAL A 40 -5.72 6.64 -2.64
N TYR A 41 -5.36 7.92 -2.78
CA TYR A 41 -3.99 8.36 -3.09
C TYR A 41 -3.28 8.99 -1.89
N ASP A 42 -3.82 8.84 -0.68
CA ASP A 42 -3.19 9.35 0.54
C ASP A 42 -2.06 8.40 0.99
N GLU A 43 -0.82 8.77 0.68
CA GLU A 43 0.38 8.02 1.04
C GLU A 43 0.57 7.88 2.56
N GLY A 44 0.19 8.90 3.34
CA GLY A 44 0.33 8.90 4.80
C GLY A 44 -0.63 7.90 5.43
N LEU A 45 -1.87 7.88 4.94
CA LEU A 45 -2.87 6.89 5.33
C LEU A 45 -2.45 5.48 4.91
N ALA A 46 -1.98 5.28 3.67
CA ALA A 46 -1.52 3.99 3.17
C ALA A 46 -0.35 3.44 4.01
N LYS A 47 0.63 4.29 4.36
CA LYS A 47 1.75 3.91 5.22
C LYS A 47 1.28 3.45 6.59
N LYS A 48 0.39 4.21 7.24
CA LYS A 48 -0.15 3.84 8.55
C LYS A 48 -0.96 2.55 8.49
N LEU A 49 -1.76 2.37 7.44
CA LEU A 49 -2.53 1.15 7.20
C LEU A 49 -1.61 -0.06 7.04
N TRP A 50 -0.50 0.09 6.31
CA TRP A 50 0.52 -0.95 6.17
C TRP A 50 1.13 -1.34 7.51
N GLU A 51 1.59 -0.37 8.30
CA GLU A 51 2.19 -0.61 9.63
C GLU A 51 1.22 -1.34 10.57
N VAL A 52 -0.05 -0.90 10.62
CA VAL A 52 -1.08 -1.56 11.43
C VAL A 52 -1.38 -2.96 10.91
N SER A 53 -1.42 -3.15 9.59
CA SER A 53 -1.66 -4.46 8.98
C SER A 53 -0.57 -5.46 9.36
N GLU A 54 0.70 -5.07 9.28
CA GLU A 54 1.84 -5.90 9.69
C GLU A 54 1.75 -6.35 11.15
N ILE A 55 1.28 -5.47 12.04
CA ILE A 55 1.08 -5.79 13.45
C ILE A 55 -0.07 -6.79 13.63
N LEU A 56 -1.21 -6.54 12.96
CA LEU A 56 -2.41 -7.36 13.09
C LEU A 56 -2.23 -8.77 12.50
N THR A 57 -1.48 -8.90 11.41
CA THR A 57 -1.20 -10.20 10.77
C THR A 57 0.01 -10.91 11.38
N GLY A 58 0.75 -10.27 12.28
CA GLY A 58 2.01 -10.78 12.80
C GLY A 58 3.11 -10.90 11.74
N THR A 59 2.95 -10.24 10.58
CA THR A 59 3.96 -10.23 9.51
C THR A 59 4.94 -9.08 9.65
N PHE A 60 4.92 -8.35 10.77
CA PHE A 60 5.92 -7.35 11.09
C PHE A 60 7.31 -7.98 11.12
N GLN A 61 8.04 -7.84 10.02
CA GLN A 61 9.46 -8.11 9.98
C GLN A 61 10.14 -6.87 10.57
N GLU A 62 10.95 -7.05 11.61
CA GLU A 62 11.80 -5.97 12.13
C GLU A 62 12.63 -5.38 10.98
N ARG A 63 12.18 -4.25 10.44
CA ARG A 63 12.94 -3.53 9.44
C ARG A 63 14.14 -2.93 10.15
N LYS A 64 15.30 -3.56 9.97
CA LYS A 64 16.59 -3.06 10.45
C LYS A 64 16.83 -1.71 9.76
N ILE A 65 16.58 -0.61 10.46
CA ILE A 65 16.88 0.73 9.96
C ILE A 65 18.41 0.84 9.81
N THR A 66 18.93 0.62 8.61
CA THR A 66 20.33 0.91 8.23
C THR A 66 20.50 2.38 7.89
N SER A 67 20.06 3.26 8.78
CA SER A 67 20.56 4.62 8.89
C SER A 67 20.17 5.19 10.25
N GLY A 68 21.11 5.16 11.20
CA GLY A 68 21.17 6.07 12.35
C GLY A 68 20.19 5.93 13.51
N THR A 69 18.94 5.48 13.34
CA THR A 69 17.95 5.58 14.43
C THR A 69 17.17 4.29 14.61
N LYS A 70 17.48 3.55 15.68
CA LYS A 70 16.63 2.45 16.17
C LYS A 70 15.47 3.05 16.97
N ILE A 71 14.24 2.84 16.51
CA ILE A 71 13.05 2.99 17.36
C ILE A 71 12.72 1.63 17.97
N SER A 72 13.04 1.45 19.25
CA SER A 72 12.59 0.30 20.04
C SER A 72 11.35 0.68 20.83
N ASN A 73 10.20 0.09 20.46
CA ASN A 73 8.94 -0.02 21.23
C ASN A 73 8.82 0.86 22.50
N GLY A 74 8.71 2.18 22.33
CA GLY A 74 8.33 3.11 23.40
C GLY A 74 9.23 3.12 24.66
N ARG A 75 10.39 2.46 24.66
CA ARG A 75 11.36 2.53 25.75
C ARG A 75 12.62 3.24 25.27
N LYS A 76 12.80 4.46 25.76
CA LYS A 76 14.03 5.24 25.65
C LYS A 76 15.17 4.41 26.27
N ILE A 77 16.06 3.88 25.43
CA ILE A 77 17.29 3.25 25.92
C ILE A 77 18.28 4.39 26.19
N GLU A 78 18.38 4.80 27.46
CA GLU A 78 19.47 5.69 27.90
C GLU A 78 20.76 4.87 27.87
N ARG A 79 21.72 5.29 27.03
CA ARG A 79 23.08 4.77 27.07
C ARG A 79 23.83 5.48 28.19
N TYR A 80 24.17 4.74 29.25
CA TYR A 80 25.22 5.13 30.19
C TYR A 80 26.50 4.38 29.87
N ASN A 81 27.48 5.14 29.39
CA ASN A 81 28.90 5.21 29.79
C ASN A 81 29.73 5.69 28.61
#